data_AF-A0A523YGS4-F1
#
_entry.id   AF-A0A523YGS4-F1
#
_cell.length_a   1.000
_cell.length_b   1.000
_cell.length_c   1.000
_cell.angle_alpha   90.00
_cell.angle_beta   90.00
_cell.angle_gamma   90.00
#
_symmetry.space_group_name_H-M   'P 1'
#
loop_
_entity.id
_entity.type
_entity.pdbx_description
1 polymer ?
#
loop_
_entity_poly.entity_id
_entity_poly.type
_entity_poly.pdbx_seq_one_letter_code
_entity_poly.pdbx_strand_id
1 'polypeptide(L)'
;MTGTMKGLSDVWKNLFRKHWKMILVIIGVGIGAAIGGILVFLWVVDNGQASGLFPGMLGRWTVGYCITFILHVILWELLFIVLPVAVAAIVIYWQWYRKLPEEEKLPHRGVTPGRGSRGFSFLVTIVWLIIVWLDGRWNRAFEDWTLNDWVYSWLAAFLWPSLIIGIPVAIGVTWWIRREIKEEPLTSEAEEAQQGPS
;
A
#
# COMPACT_ATOMS: atom_id res chain seq x y z
N MET A 1 17.17 12.40 -29.67
CA MET A 1 16.25 11.64 -28.78
C MET A 1 15.17 10.87 -29.55
N THR A 2 15.48 10.27 -30.71
CA THR A 2 14.50 9.58 -31.59
C THR A 2 14.77 8.09 -31.77
N GLY A 3 15.96 7.59 -31.39
CA GLY A 3 16.33 6.17 -31.53
C GLY A 3 15.76 5.25 -30.45
N THR A 4 15.58 5.73 -29.22
CA THR A 4 15.10 4.91 -28.08
C THR A 4 13.61 4.57 -28.16
N MET A 5 12.77 5.45 -28.71
CA MET A 5 11.33 5.16 -28.87
C MET A 5 11.03 4.13 -29.96
N LYS A 6 11.85 4.09 -31.04
CA LYS A 6 11.67 3.12 -32.12
C LYS A 6 11.93 1.69 -31.63
N GLY A 7 13.04 1.50 -30.90
CA GLY A 7 13.42 0.21 -30.30
C GLY A 7 12.38 -0.37 -29.35
N LEU A 8 11.80 0.45 -28.45
CA LEU A 8 10.73 -0.01 -27.54
C LEU A 8 9.46 -0.44 -28.29
N SER A 9 9.05 0.32 -29.31
CA SER A 9 7.84 -0.02 -30.09
C SER A 9 8.00 -1.27 -30.95
N ASP A 10 9.20 -1.52 -31.50
CA ASP A 10 9.50 -2.71 -32.30
C ASP A 10 9.63 -3.96 -31.41
N VAL A 11 10.23 -3.83 -30.22
CA VAL A 11 10.27 -4.90 -29.20
C VAL A 11 8.86 -5.23 -28.71
N TRP A 12 8.03 -4.23 -28.41
CA TRP A 12 6.63 -4.42 -28.02
C TRP A 12 5.80 -5.06 -29.14
N LYS A 13 5.98 -4.66 -30.40
CA LYS A 13 5.29 -5.27 -31.54
C LYS A 13 5.67 -6.74 -31.72
N ASN A 14 6.95 -7.09 -31.55
CA ASN A 14 7.39 -8.48 -31.65
C ASN A 14 6.88 -9.33 -30.48
N LEU A 15 6.90 -8.81 -29.25
CA LEU A 15 6.34 -9.49 -28.09
C LEU A 15 4.83 -9.68 -28.21
N PHE A 16 4.08 -8.65 -28.64
CA PHE A 16 2.65 -8.78 -28.91
C PHE A 16 2.36 -9.82 -29.98
N ARG A 17 3.11 -9.83 -31.09
CA ARG A 17 2.86 -10.77 -32.18
C ARG A 17 3.21 -12.21 -31.79
N LYS A 18 4.24 -12.41 -30.98
CA LYS A 18 4.71 -13.72 -30.52
C LYS A 18 3.86 -14.29 -29.36
N HIS A 19 3.25 -13.43 -28.52
CA HIS A 19 2.50 -13.83 -27.33
C HIS A 19 1.04 -13.35 -27.29
N TRP A 20 0.45 -12.89 -28.41
CA TRP A 20 -0.93 -12.34 -28.50
C TRP A 20 -1.99 -13.24 -27.84
N LYS A 21 -1.90 -14.56 -28.07
CA LYS A 21 -2.82 -15.55 -27.48
C LYS A 21 -2.76 -15.56 -25.95
N MET A 22 -1.58 -15.37 -25.37
CA MET A 22 -1.40 -15.34 -23.91
C MET A 22 -1.92 -14.02 -23.32
N ILE A 23 -1.74 -12.90 -24.01
CA ILE A 23 -2.28 -11.60 -23.59
C ILE A 23 -3.81 -11.64 -23.55
N LEU A 24 -4.45 -12.24 -24.55
CA LEU A 24 -5.91 -12.45 -24.55
C LEU A 24 -6.37 -13.30 -23.35
N VAL A 25 -5.62 -14.35 -22.99
CA VAL A 25 -5.92 -15.17 -21.81
C VAL A 25 -5.80 -14.36 -20.52
N ILE A 26 -4.75 -13.55 -20.37
CA ILE A 26 -4.56 -12.70 -19.18
C ILE A 26 -5.70 -11.69 -19.04
N ILE A 27 -6.10 -11.05 -20.15
CA ILE A 27 -7.24 -10.12 -20.17
C ILE A 27 -8.53 -10.87 -19.78
N GLY A 28 -8.76 -12.06 -20.35
CA GLY A 28 -9.92 -12.88 -20.01
C GLY A 28 -9.98 -13.27 -18.53
N VAL A 29 -8.86 -13.72 -17.96
CA VAL A 29 -8.73 -14.03 -16.53
C VAL A 29 -8.94 -12.79 -15.67
N GLY A 30 -8.40 -11.63 -16.08
CA GLY A 30 -8.59 -10.36 -15.37
C GLY A 30 -10.04 -9.92 -15.31
N ILE A 31 -10.76 -9.99 -16.44
CA ILE A 31 -12.20 -9.69 -16.50
C ILE A 31 -12.99 -10.68 -15.63
N GLY A 32 -12.69 -11.97 -15.73
CA GLY A 32 -13.32 -13.01 -14.91
C GLY A 32 -13.10 -12.78 -13.41
N ALA A 33 -11.89 -12.41 -13.00
CA ALA A 33 -11.56 -12.07 -11.63
C ALA A 33 -12.31 -10.83 -11.14
N ALA A 34 -12.44 -9.79 -11.98
CA ALA A 34 -13.19 -8.58 -11.63
C ALA A 34 -14.69 -8.86 -11.46
N ILE A 35 -15.31 -9.58 -12.40
CA ILE A 35 -16.72 -9.97 -12.30
C ILE A 35 -16.93 -10.86 -11.08
N GLY A 36 -16.06 -11.85 -10.88
CA GLY A 36 -16.10 -12.71 -9.71
C GLY A 36 -15.99 -11.92 -8.40
N GLY A 37 -15.09 -10.95 -8.32
CA GLY A 37 -14.95 -10.06 -7.16
C GLY A 37 -16.23 -9.30 -6.85
N ILE A 38 -16.88 -8.72 -7.87
CA ILE A 38 -18.17 -8.04 -7.71
C ILE A 38 -19.23 -9.03 -7.18
N LEU A 39 -19.31 -10.24 -7.74
CA LEU A 39 -20.29 -11.25 -7.31
C LEU A 39 -20.04 -11.72 -5.87
N VAL A 40 -18.77 -11.93 -5.49
CA VAL A 40 -18.38 -12.29 -4.12
C VAL A 40 -18.73 -11.15 -3.17
N PHE A 41 -18.44 -9.90 -3.52
CA PHE A 41 -18.83 -8.74 -2.72
C PHE A 41 -20.34 -8.68 -2.50
N LEU A 42 -21.15 -8.80 -3.56
CA LEU A 42 -22.60 -8.80 -3.46
C LEU A 42 -23.12 -9.96 -2.60
N TRP A 43 -22.51 -11.13 -2.74
CA TRP A 43 -22.83 -12.29 -1.90
C TRP A 43 -22.47 -12.08 -0.43
N VAL A 44 -21.32 -11.47 -0.12
CA VAL A 44 -20.93 -11.12 1.26
C VAL A 44 -21.92 -10.14 1.89
N VAL A 45 -22.37 -9.14 1.12
CA VAL A 45 -23.38 -8.18 1.59
C VAL A 45 -24.71 -8.88 1.90
N ASP A 46 -25.22 -9.67 0.95
CA ASP A 46 -26.52 -10.35 1.10
C ASP A 46 -26.48 -11.40 2.22
N ASN A 47 -25.45 -12.24 2.25
CA ASN A 47 -25.26 -13.25 3.29
C ASN A 47 -25.10 -12.62 4.67
N GLY A 48 -24.27 -11.56 4.77
CA GLY A 48 -24.03 -10.87 6.03
C GLY A 48 -25.28 -10.16 6.57
N GLN A 49 -26.18 -9.69 5.70
CA GLN A 49 -27.48 -9.17 6.13
C GLN A 49 -28.44 -10.28 6.53
N ALA A 50 -28.52 -11.36 5.74
CA ALA A 50 -29.38 -12.52 6.01
C ALA A 50 -29.01 -13.23 7.33
N SER A 51 -27.73 -13.27 7.68
CA SER A 51 -27.24 -13.88 8.92
C SER A 51 -27.25 -12.93 10.13
N GLY A 52 -27.68 -11.66 9.95
CA GLY A 52 -27.66 -10.64 11.00
C GLY A 52 -26.26 -10.18 11.41
N LEU A 53 -25.24 -10.44 10.60
CA LEU A 53 -23.85 -10.03 10.82
C LEU A 53 -23.68 -8.51 10.68
N PHE A 54 -24.42 -7.90 9.76
CA PHE A 54 -24.40 -6.46 9.51
C PHE A 54 -25.81 -5.86 9.55
N PRO A 55 -25.97 -4.64 10.07
CA PRO A 55 -27.26 -3.96 10.06
C PRO A 55 -27.66 -3.55 8.63
N GLY A 56 -28.94 -3.75 8.29
CA GLY A 56 -29.49 -3.39 6.98
C GLY A 56 -29.63 -1.88 6.71
N MET A 57 -29.51 -1.03 7.74
CA MET A 57 -29.61 0.42 7.62
C MET A 57 -28.27 1.10 7.95
N LEU A 58 -27.82 2.01 7.08
CA LEU A 58 -26.55 2.75 7.24
C LEU A 58 -26.45 3.51 8.58
N GLY A 59 -27.55 4.06 9.10
CA GLY A 59 -27.55 4.79 10.37
C GLY A 59 -27.10 3.95 11.58
N ARG A 60 -27.33 2.62 11.53
CA ARG A 60 -26.95 1.67 12.58
C ARG A 60 -25.53 1.12 12.43
N TRP A 61 -24.80 1.53 11.40
CA TRP A 61 -23.42 1.11 11.24
C TRP A 61 -22.55 1.74 12.31
N THR A 62 -21.59 0.97 12.78
CA THR A 62 -20.60 1.37 13.77
C THR A 62 -19.22 1.21 13.12
N VAL A 63 -18.19 1.83 13.71
CA VAL A 63 -16.81 1.61 13.25
C VAL A 63 -16.44 0.13 13.34
N GLY A 64 -16.91 -0.56 14.39
CA GLY A 64 -16.78 -2.01 14.52
C GLY A 64 -17.37 -2.77 13.33
N TYR A 65 -18.63 -2.47 12.94
CA TYR A 65 -19.23 -3.10 11.77
C TYR A 65 -18.48 -2.78 10.48
N CYS A 66 -17.99 -1.56 10.30
CA CYS A 66 -17.18 -1.20 9.13
C CYS A 66 -15.90 -2.04 9.05
N ILE A 67 -15.16 -2.17 10.15
CA ILE A 67 -13.92 -2.95 10.18
C ILE A 67 -14.20 -4.43 9.97
N THR A 68 -15.20 -5.00 10.65
CA THR A 68 -15.61 -6.39 10.45
C THR A 68 -16.03 -6.63 9.01
N PHE A 69 -16.83 -5.75 8.42
CA PHE A 69 -17.26 -5.83 7.02
C PHE A 69 -16.07 -5.83 6.06
N ILE A 70 -15.15 -4.87 6.19
CA ILE A 70 -13.95 -4.77 5.35
C ILE A 70 -13.10 -6.04 5.47
N LEU A 71 -12.86 -6.53 6.69
CA LEU A 71 -12.10 -7.77 6.90
C LEU A 71 -12.81 -8.98 6.30
N HIS A 72 -14.14 -9.05 6.42
CA HIS A 72 -14.93 -10.14 5.86
C HIS A 72 -14.89 -10.13 4.33
N VAL A 73 -15.06 -8.96 3.70
CA VAL A 73 -14.93 -8.80 2.24
C VAL A 73 -13.54 -9.21 1.78
N ILE A 74 -12.47 -8.67 2.40
CA ILE A 74 -11.09 -8.99 2.03
C ILE A 74 -10.82 -10.50 2.17
N LEU A 75 -11.27 -11.12 3.26
CA LEU A 75 -11.09 -12.55 3.50
C LEU A 75 -11.76 -13.38 2.40
N TRP A 76 -13.01 -13.08 2.07
CA TRP A 76 -13.76 -13.84 1.06
C TRP A 76 -13.30 -13.57 -0.36
N GLU A 77 -12.93 -12.33 -0.70
CA GLU A 77 -12.31 -12.01 -1.99
C GLU A 77 -10.95 -12.70 -2.15
N LEU A 78 -10.13 -12.72 -1.10
CA LEU A 78 -8.85 -13.43 -1.12
C LEU A 78 -9.06 -14.94 -1.34
N LEU A 79 -10.05 -15.52 -0.66
CA LEU A 79 -10.33 -16.95 -0.74
C LEU A 79 -10.94 -17.36 -2.09
N PHE A 80 -11.94 -16.64 -2.58
CA PHE A 80 -12.70 -17.06 -3.78
C PHE A 80 -12.16 -16.49 -5.09
N ILE A 81 -11.43 -15.37 -5.06
CA ILE A 81 -10.90 -14.74 -6.28
C ILE A 81 -9.39 -14.88 -6.32
N VAL A 82 -8.69 -14.40 -5.29
CA VAL A 82 -7.23 -14.35 -5.35
C VAL A 82 -6.63 -15.75 -5.37
N LEU A 83 -7.14 -16.68 -4.56
CA LEU A 83 -6.61 -18.05 -4.52
C LEU A 83 -6.79 -18.78 -5.88
N PRO A 84 -7.98 -18.85 -6.51
CA PRO A 84 -8.11 -19.49 -7.82
C PRO A 84 -7.34 -18.77 -8.92
N VAL A 85 -7.31 -17.44 -8.92
CA VAL A 85 -6.53 -16.66 -9.90
C VAL A 85 -5.04 -16.92 -9.74
N ALA A 86 -4.53 -17.01 -8.50
CA ALA A 86 -3.13 -17.34 -8.23
C ALA A 86 -2.79 -18.76 -8.74
N VAL A 87 -3.66 -19.74 -8.48
CA VAL A 87 -3.47 -21.11 -9.00
C VAL A 87 -3.47 -21.12 -10.53
N ALA A 88 -4.43 -20.45 -11.18
CA ALA A 88 -4.50 -20.36 -12.62
C ALA A 88 -3.25 -19.67 -13.21
N ALA A 89 -2.79 -18.58 -12.59
CA ALA A 89 -1.58 -17.88 -12.98
C ALA A 89 -0.33 -18.78 -12.86
N ILE A 90 -0.20 -19.53 -11.77
CA ILE A 90 0.91 -20.48 -11.57
C ILE A 90 0.89 -21.56 -12.67
N VAL A 91 -0.28 -22.13 -12.98
CA VAL A 91 -0.41 -23.17 -14.02
C VAL A 91 -0.08 -22.61 -15.40
N ILE A 92 -0.61 -21.43 -15.76
CA ILE A 92 -0.34 -20.77 -17.04
C ILE A 92 1.16 -20.43 -17.15
N TYR A 93 1.73 -19.86 -16.09
CA TYR A 93 3.15 -19.54 -16.04
C TYR A 93 4.01 -20.80 -16.19
N TRP A 94 3.68 -21.88 -15.49
CA TRP A 94 4.42 -23.14 -15.59
C TRP A 94 4.33 -23.74 -16.99
N GLN A 95 3.13 -23.80 -17.59
CA GLN A 95 2.96 -24.28 -18.96
C GLN A 95 3.72 -23.43 -19.97
N TRP A 96 3.78 -22.12 -19.76
CA TRP A 96 4.56 -21.22 -20.60
C TRP A 96 6.07 -21.38 -20.38
N TYR A 97 6.53 -21.47 -19.13
CA TYR A 97 7.93 -21.64 -18.76
C TYR A 97 8.54 -22.93 -19.35
N ARG A 98 7.75 -24.01 -19.43
CA ARG A 98 8.17 -25.25 -20.10
C ARG A 98 8.39 -25.11 -21.61
N LYS A 99 7.84 -24.07 -22.25
CA LYS A 99 7.95 -23.83 -23.69
C LYS A 99 9.06 -22.84 -24.07
N LEU A 100 9.80 -22.28 -23.11
CA LEU A 100 10.87 -21.33 -23.36
C LEU A 100 12.22 -22.03 -23.62
N PRO A 101 12.99 -21.64 -24.65
CA PRO A 101 14.35 -22.13 -24.91
C PRO A 101 15.32 -21.74 -23.78
N GLU A 102 16.37 -22.53 -23.58
CA GLU A 102 17.25 -22.45 -22.39
C GLU A 102 18.01 -21.13 -22.24
N GLU A 103 18.19 -20.38 -23.32
CA GLU A 103 18.93 -19.11 -23.36
C GLU A 103 18.21 -17.95 -22.62
N GLU A 104 16.90 -18.01 -22.42
CA GLU A 104 16.11 -16.99 -21.71
C GLU A 104 15.89 -17.31 -20.22
N LYS A 105 16.38 -18.46 -19.72
CA LYS A 105 16.20 -18.93 -18.32
C LYS A 105 17.17 -18.29 -17.31
N LEU A 106 17.66 -17.08 -17.60
CA LEU A 106 18.58 -16.38 -16.70
C LEU A 106 17.93 -16.15 -15.31
N PRO A 107 18.70 -16.31 -14.22
CA PRO A 107 18.22 -16.12 -12.86
C PRO A 107 17.75 -14.68 -12.70
N HIS A 108 16.45 -14.50 -12.49
CA HIS A 108 15.86 -13.19 -12.26
C HIS A 108 16.47 -12.58 -10.99
N ARG A 109 17.27 -11.54 -11.19
CA ARG A 109 17.80 -10.69 -10.12
C ARG A 109 16.60 -10.01 -9.45
N GLY A 110 16.50 -10.21 -8.14
CA GLY A 110 15.34 -9.89 -7.33
C GLY A 110 14.74 -8.51 -7.60
N VAL A 111 13.42 -8.49 -7.76
CA VAL A 111 12.62 -7.28 -7.71
C VAL A 111 12.73 -6.74 -6.29
N THR A 112 13.54 -5.70 -6.08
CA THR A 112 13.53 -4.94 -4.83
C THR A 112 12.17 -4.26 -4.73
N PRO A 113 11.31 -4.60 -3.75
CA PRO A 113 10.04 -3.89 -3.59
C PRO A 113 10.38 -2.44 -3.26
N GLY A 114 9.88 -1.52 -4.09
CA GLY A 114 10.06 -0.09 -3.91
C GLY A 114 9.68 0.31 -2.49
N ARG A 115 10.66 0.82 -1.75
CA ARG A 115 10.54 1.39 -0.40
C ARG A 115 9.79 2.72 -0.52
N GLY A 116 8.48 2.65 -0.69
CA GLY A 116 7.60 3.81 -0.75
C GLY A 116 6.95 4.06 0.61
N SER A 117 7.05 5.30 1.10
CA SER A 117 6.38 5.87 2.27
C SER A 117 4.86 5.61 2.26
N ARG A 118 4.42 4.45 2.72
CA ARG A 118 3.00 4.10 2.98
C ARG A 118 2.69 4.00 4.49
N GLY A 119 3.71 4.06 5.33
CA GLY A 119 3.58 3.81 6.77
C GLY A 119 2.90 4.93 7.56
N PHE A 120 3.08 6.19 7.16
CA PHE A 120 2.56 7.32 7.95
C PHE A 120 1.02 7.40 7.90
N SER A 121 0.42 7.30 6.71
CA SER A 121 -1.04 7.26 6.57
C SER A 121 -1.65 6.04 7.25
N PHE A 122 -0.98 4.88 7.19
CA PHE A 122 -1.41 3.69 7.91
C PHE A 122 -1.36 3.88 9.43
N LEU A 123 -0.29 4.48 9.96
CA LEU A 123 -0.12 4.74 11.39
C LEU A 123 -1.20 5.70 11.91
N VAL A 124 -1.49 6.79 11.19
CA VAL A 124 -2.58 7.73 11.57
C VAL A 124 -3.92 7.00 11.64
N THR A 125 -4.23 6.13 10.67
CA THR A 125 -5.44 5.32 10.69
C THR A 125 -5.49 4.37 11.89
N ILE A 126 -4.38 3.71 12.24
CA ILE A 126 -4.32 2.84 13.43
C ILE A 126 -4.53 3.64 14.72
N VAL A 127 -3.88 4.79 14.86
CA VAL A 127 -4.05 5.65 16.04
C VAL A 127 -5.49 6.18 16.14
N TRP A 128 -6.11 6.51 15.02
CA TRP A 128 -7.52 6.88 14.99
C TRP A 128 -8.43 5.75 15.48
N LEU A 129 -8.22 4.51 15.03
CA LEU A 129 -8.98 3.35 15.50
C LEU A 129 -8.82 3.12 17.01
N ILE A 130 -7.60 3.32 17.54
CA ILE A 130 -7.33 3.24 18.98
C ILE A 130 -8.10 4.31 19.75
N ILE A 131 -8.10 5.57 19.29
CA ILE A 131 -8.85 6.66 19.93
C ILE A 131 -10.35 6.37 19.92
N VAL A 132 -10.90 5.95 18.78
CA VAL A 132 -12.33 5.58 18.66
C VAL A 132 -12.68 4.44 19.62
N TRP A 133 -11.77 3.48 19.81
CA TRP A 133 -11.94 2.40 20.77
C TRP A 133 -11.88 2.87 22.23
N LEU A 134 -10.89 3.69 22.58
CA LEU A 134 -10.72 4.26 23.93
C LEU A 134 -11.89 5.15 24.35
N ASP A 135 -12.45 5.92 23.41
CA ASP A 135 -13.60 6.78 23.66
C ASP A 135 -14.94 6.00 23.70
N GLY A 136 -14.90 4.67 23.60
CA GLY A 136 -16.09 3.82 23.64
C GLY A 136 -17.00 3.96 22.41
N ARG A 137 -16.54 4.66 21.37
CA ARG A 137 -17.32 4.95 20.15
C ARG A 137 -17.31 3.81 19.14
N TRP A 138 -16.49 2.78 19.38
CA TRP A 138 -16.34 1.61 18.51
C TRP A 138 -17.67 0.94 18.11
N ASN A 139 -18.57 0.76 19.08
CA ASN A 139 -19.88 0.13 18.90
C ASN A 139 -21.03 1.14 18.84
N ARG A 140 -20.73 2.43 18.72
CA ARG A 140 -21.74 3.48 18.66
C ARG A 140 -22.17 3.69 17.21
N ALA A 141 -23.49 3.71 16.99
CA ALA A 141 -24.07 3.90 15.66
C ALA A 141 -23.70 5.28 15.11
N PHE A 142 -23.40 5.37 13.81
CA PHE A 142 -23.03 6.64 13.18
C PHE A 142 -24.11 7.71 13.29
N GLU A 143 -25.37 7.32 13.41
CA GLU A 143 -26.48 8.24 13.68
C GLU A 143 -26.31 9.01 15.00
N ASP A 144 -25.61 8.42 15.98
CA ASP A 144 -25.33 9.06 17.28
C ASP A 144 -24.01 9.85 17.29
N TRP A 145 -23.27 9.89 16.17
CA TRP A 145 -22.00 10.62 16.09
C TRP A 145 -22.25 12.07 15.71
N THR A 146 -21.69 12.99 16.50
CA THR A 146 -21.67 14.40 16.09
C THR A 146 -20.49 14.67 15.13
N LEU A 147 -20.63 15.68 14.27
CA LEU A 147 -19.53 16.11 13.40
C LEU A 147 -18.31 16.58 14.22
N ASN A 148 -18.54 17.16 15.40
CA ASN A 148 -17.48 17.55 16.33
C ASN A 148 -16.71 16.32 16.83
N ASP A 149 -17.42 15.26 17.23
CA ASP A 149 -16.80 14.00 17.68
C ASP A 149 -15.91 13.42 16.59
N TRP A 150 -16.39 13.42 15.34
CA TRP A 150 -15.63 12.92 14.21
C TRP A 150 -14.39 13.77 13.93
N VAL A 151 -14.53 15.10 13.80
CA VAL A 151 -13.43 16.01 13.50
C VAL A 151 -12.37 16.00 14.61
N TYR A 152 -12.77 16.04 15.88
CA TYR A 152 -11.82 16.00 17.00
C TYR A 152 -11.08 14.67 17.09
N SER A 153 -11.75 13.55 16.79
CA SER A 153 -11.09 12.23 16.75
C SER A 153 -9.99 12.17 15.68
N TRP A 154 -10.24 12.74 14.50
CA TRP A 154 -9.26 12.82 13.42
C TRP A 154 -8.12 13.77 13.74
N LEU A 155 -8.42 14.95 14.28
CA LEU A 155 -7.39 15.90 14.73
C LEU A 155 -6.49 15.27 15.79
N ALA A 156 -7.06 14.59 16.79
CA ALA A 156 -6.29 13.86 17.79
C ALA A 156 -5.41 12.77 17.16
N ALA A 157 -5.96 11.99 16.21
CA ALA A 157 -5.23 10.94 15.52
C ALA A 157 -4.06 11.43 14.66
N PHE A 158 -4.14 12.64 14.12
CA PHE A 158 -3.02 13.29 13.42
C PHE A 158 -2.02 13.92 14.39
N LEU A 159 -2.51 14.53 15.46
CA LEU A 159 -1.70 15.28 16.41
C LEU A 159 -0.77 14.37 17.22
N TRP A 160 -1.25 13.21 17.70
CA TRP A 160 -0.44 12.28 18.49
C TRP A 160 0.81 11.75 17.75
N PRO A 161 0.70 11.16 16.53
CA PRO A 161 1.86 10.74 15.75
C PRO A 161 2.78 11.90 15.37
N SER A 162 2.20 13.05 15.02
CA SER A 162 2.98 14.23 14.68
C SER A 162 3.80 14.75 15.86
N LEU A 163 3.30 14.64 17.08
CA LEU A 163 4.03 14.99 18.29
C LEU A 163 5.17 14.00 18.56
N ILE A 164 4.86 12.70 18.49
CA ILE A 164 5.82 11.61 18.77
C ILE A 164 6.96 11.57 17.75
N ILE A 165 6.69 11.86 16.47
CA ILE A 165 7.70 11.87 15.41
C ILE A 165 8.33 13.27 15.27
N GLY A 166 7.54 14.32 15.38
CA GLY A 166 7.97 15.70 15.19
C GLY A 166 9.00 16.16 16.21
N ILE A 167 8.84 15.77 17.49
CA ILE A 167 9.80 16.16 18.55
C ILE A 167 11.20 15.54 18.29
N PRO A 168 11.34 14.22 18.08
CA PRO A 168 12.63 13.62 17.74
C PRO A 168 13.25 14.18 16.45
N VAL A 169 12.45 14.44 15.42
CA VAL A 169 12.94 15.05 14.17
C VAL A 169 13.47 16.46 14.44
N ALA A 170 12.74 17.29 15.18
CA ALA A 170 13.17 18.64 15.52
C ALA A 170 14.48 18.65 16.34
N ILE A 171 14.62 17.73 17.30
CA ILE A 171 15.86 17.56 18.07
C ILE A 171 17.00 17.11 17.16
N GLY A 172 16.77 16.12 16.30
CA GLY A 172 17.77 15.62 15.35
C GLY A 172 18.25 16.69 14.37
N VAL A 173 17.33 17.47 13.80
CA VAL A 173 17.65 18.59 12.90
C VAL A 173 18.43 19.67 13.64
N THR A 174 18.00 20.04 14.86
CA THR A 174 18.69 21.05 15.65
C THR A 174 20.11 20.60 16.05
N TRP A 175 20.29 19.32 16.36
CA TRP A 175 21.61 18.74 16.66
C TRP A 175 22.50 18.69 15.42
N TRP A 176 21.95 18.33 14.26
CA TRP A 176 22.69 18.26 13.00
C TRP A 176 23.18 19.65 12.55
N ILE A 177 22.31 20.67 12.59
CA ILE A 177 22.69 22.06 12.28
C ILE A 177 23.80 22.54 13.24
N ARG A 178 23.72 22.20 14.53
CA ARG A 178 24.77 22.54 15.50
C ARG A 178 26.11 21.84 15.23
N ARG A 179 26.10 20.71 14.53
CA ARG A 179 27.31 19.96 14.21
C ARG A 179 28.04 20.58 13.02
N GLU A 180 27.32 20.94 11.96
CA GLU A 180 27.95 21.55 10.77
C GLU A 180 28.59 22.92 11.08
N ILE A 181 27.96 23.73 11.96
CA ILE A 181 28.53 25.04 12.39
C ILE A 181 29.83 24.89 13.18
N LYS A 182 30.09 23.74 13.81
CA LYS A 182 31.32 23.51 14.59
C LYS A 182 32.47 22.94 13.79
N GLU A 183 32.21 22.29 12.66
CA GLU A 183 33.23 21.63 11.85
C GLU A 183 33.94 22.63 10.90
N GLU A 184 33.28 23.70 10.44
CA GLU A 184 33.90 24.75 9.60
C GLU A 184 35.09 25.52 10.24
N PRO A 185 35.03 26.01 11.50
CA PRO A 185 36.12 26.80 12.07
C PRO A 185 37.38 25.97 12.42
N LEU A 186 37.24 24.66 12.65
CA LEU A 186 38.37 23.80 13.02
C LEU A 186 39.20 23.39 11.81
N THR A 187 38.57 23.26 10.63
CA THR A 187 39.29 22.94 9.39
C THR A 187 40.07 24.13 8.85
N SER A 188 39.54 25.36 8.95
CA SER A 188 40.25 26.55 8.48
C SER A 188 41.50 26.85 9.31
N GLU A 189 41.43 26.68 10.64
CA GLU A 189 42.59 26.88 11.53
C GLU A 189 43.64 25.78 11.38
N ALA A 190 43.24 24.53 11.12
CA ALA A 190 44.16 23.42 10.89
C ALA A 190 44.90 23.53 9.54
N GLU A 191 44.24 24.08 8.51
CA GLU A 191 44.83 24.30 7.18
C GLU A 191 45.81 25.50 7.19
N GLU A 192 45.49 26.58 7.92
CA GLU A 192 46.44 27.69 8.15
C GLU A 192 47.66 27.26 8.98
N ALA A 193 47.48 26.39 10.00
CA ALA A 193 48.59 25.90 10.82
C ALA A 193 49.56 24.99 10.05
N GLN A 194 49.11 24.30 9.01
CA GLN A 194 49.98 23.50 8.13
C GLN A 194 50.68 24.33 7.04
N GLN A 195 50.23 25.56 6.77
CA GLN A 195 50.87 26.50 5.83
C GLN A 195 51.84 27.50 6.51
N GLY A 196 52.22 27.25 7.77
CA GLY A 196 53.23 28.05 8.49
C GLY A 196 54.62 28.00 7.83
N PRO A 197 55.42 29.08 7.95
CA PRO A 197 56.29 29.58 6.90
C PRO A 197 57.57 28.75 6.69
N SER A 198 57.92 28.56 5.42
CA SER A 198 59.26 28.17 4.92
C SER A 198 60.31 29.24 5.17
#